data_AF-A0A7V4P0B1-F1
#
_entry.id   AF-A0A7V4P0B1-F1
#
_cell.length_a   1.000
_cell.length_b   1.000
_cell.length_c   1.000
_cell.angle_alpha   90.00
_cell.angle_beta   90.00
_cell.angle_gamma   90.00
#
_symmetry.space_group_name_H-M   'P 1'
#
loop_
_entity.id
_entity.type
_entity.pdbx_description
1 polymer ?
#
loop_
_entity_poly.entity_id
_entity_poly.type
_entity_poly.pdbx_seq_one_letter_code
_entity_poly.pdbx_strand_id
1 'polypeptide(L)'
;MSGSPPVSRESLAGLAAFLPVFESPGFTFGTWLSSTSQEPGETVMPTYLLSHEGEQFYEALYKLGWVRSDFDWSQWASSPEAVQLREDPEAILTATPDQLARLLTAIVRSDRFCEGTLAACYDSGLLLRVLRRASALCDHQS
;
A
#
# COMPACT_ATOMS: atom_id res chain seq x y z
N MET A 1 -27.29 0.52 -4.23
CA MET A 1 -25.90 0.05 -4.38
C MET A 1 -25.12 1.18 -5.01
N SER A 2 -24.50 2.06 -4.21
CA SER A 2 -23.58 3.05 -4.76
C SER A 2 -22.20 2.41 -4.77
N GLY A 3 -21.68 2.09 -5.96
CA GLY A 3 -20.28 1.69 -6.11
C GLY A 3 -19.36 2.85 -5.72
N SER A 4 -18.12 2.54 -5.35
CA SER A 4 -17.10 3.55 -5.09
C SER A 4 -16.95 4.45 -6.33
N PRO A 5 -16.79 5.77 -6.15
CA PRO A 5 -16.55 6.67 -7.27
C PRO A 5 -15.25 6.27 -8.00
N PRO A 6 -15.18 6.48 -9.32
CA PRO A 6 -13.97 6.19 -10.08
C PRO A 6 -12.78 6.94 -9.49
N VAL A 7 -11.59 6.34 -9.58
CA VAL A 7 -10.34 6.97 -9.17
C VAL A 7 -10.14 8.25 -9.98
N SER A 8 -10.00 9.39 -9.28
CA SER A 8 -9.79 10.69 -9.92
C SER A 8 -8.32 10.89 -10.28
N ARG A 9 -8.06 11.86 -11.17
CA ARG A 9 -6.69 12.32 -11.47
C ARG A 9 -5.98 12.85 -10.21
N GLU A 10 -6.72 13.50 -9.31
CA GLU A 10 -6.20 13.96 -8.02
C GLU A 10 -5.74 12.79 -7.15
N SER A 11 -6.52 11.70 -7.07
CA SER A 11 -6.10 10.50 -6.35
C SER A 11 -4.84 9.88 -6.93
N LEU A 12 -4.72 9.83 -8.27
CA LEU A 12 -3.52 9.34 -8.97
C LEU A 12 -2.30 10.22 -8.72
N ALA A 13 -2.44 11.54 -8.87
CA ALA A 13 -1.37 12.50 -8.61
C ALA A 13 -0.91 12.45 -7.14
N GLY A 14 -1.87 12.42 -6.21
CA GLY A 14 -1.57 12.35 -4.77
C GLY A 14 -0.89 11.03 -4.37
N LEU A 15 -1.22 9.92 -5.04
CA LEU A 15 -0.50 8.67 -4.85
C LEU A 15 0.92 8.75 -5.44
N ALA A 16 1.05 9.21 -6.69
CA ALA A 16 2.33 9.33 -7.38
C ALA A 16 3.31 10.27 -6.68
N ALA A 17 2.83 11.26 -5.92
CA ALA A 17 3.66 12.21 -5.18
C ALA A 17 4.58 11.55 -4.13
N PHE A 18 4.29 10.33 -3.68
CA PHE A 18 5.16 9.59 -2.76
C PHE A 18 6.36 8.92 -3.45
N LEU A 19 6.35 8.81 -4.78
CA LEU A 19 7.38 8.09 -5.53
C LEU A 19 8.81 8.64 -5.29
N PRO A 20 9.06 9.96 -5.37
CA PRO A 20 10.41 10.49 -5.17
C PRO A 20 10.95 10.27 -3.76
N VAL A 21 10.06 10.27 -2.76
CA VAL A 21 10.42 10.01 -1.36
C VAL A 21 10.82 8.55 -1.19
N PHE A 22 10.02 7.63 -1.73
CA PHE A 22 10.24 6.20 -1.58
C PHE A 22 11.45 5.69 -2.38
N GLU A 23 11.83 6.38 -3.46
CA GLU A 23 13.05 6.09 -4.23
C GLU A 23 14.30 6.78 -3.66
N SER A 24 14.16 7.64 -2.65
CA SER A 24 15.29 8.39 -2.10
C SER A 24 16.32 7.43 -1.48
N PRO A 25 17.62 7.54 -1.83
CA PRO A 25 18.66 6.75 -1.20
C PRO A 25 18.63 6.90 0.33
N GLY A 26 18.63 5.77 1.04
CA GLY A 26 18.61 5.76 2.50
C GLY A 26 17.22 5.99 3.13
N PHE A 27 16.15 6.13 2.34
CA PHE A 27 14.80 6.16 2.88
C PHE A 27 14.43 4.83 3.53
N THR A 28 13.85 4.90 4.73
CA THR A 28 13.31 3.77 5.48
C THR A 28 11.81 3.96 5.64
N PHE A 29 11.02 2.99 5.19
CA PHE A 29 9.55 3.04 5.31
C PHE A 29 9.05 2.93 6.75
N GLY A 30 9.89 2.39 7.63
CA GLY A 30 9.63 2.22 9.05
C GLY A 30 10.69 1.32 9.68
N THR A 31 10.51 1.03 10.96
CA THR A 31 11.46 0.22 11.75
C THR A 31 10.74 -0.73 12.68
N TRP A 32 11.25 -1.95 12.78
CA TRP A 32 10.87 -2.88 13.85
C TRP A 32 11.45 -2.42 15.17
N LEU A 33 10.59 -2.08 16.12
CA LEU A 33 10.99 -1.96 17.51
C LEU A 33 11.13 -3.38 18.08
N SER A 34 12.39 -3.80 18.25
CA SER A 34 12.67 -5.02 19.00
C SER A 34 12.22 -4.82 20.43
N SER A 35 11.66 -5.87 21.04
CA SER A 35 11.35 -5.87 22.45
C SER A 35 12.63 -5.71 23.26
N THR A 36 12.93 -4.49 23.68
CA THR A 36 13.83 -4.26 24.79
C THR A 36 13.14 -4.86 26.01
N SER A 37 13.52 -6.09 26.37
CA SER A 37 13.22 -6.66 27.68
C SER A 37 13.75 -5.69 28.73
N GLN A 38 12.89 -4.89 29.33
CA GLN A 38 13.26 -4.04 30.46
C GLN A 38 13.07 -4.78 31.79
N GLU A 39 12.26 -5.84 31.84
CA GLU A 39 12.01 -6.60 33.07
C GLU A 39 12.05 -8.13 32.81
N PRO A 40 12.64 -8.94 33.71
CA PRO A 40 12.60 -10.39 33.63
C PRO A 40 11.16 -10.89 33.73
N GLY A 41 10.59 -11.37 32.62
CA GLY A 41 9.24 -11.96 32.56
C GLY A 41 8.25 -11.24 31.65
N GLU A 42 8.61 -10.06 31.12
CA GLU A 42 7.77 -9.32 30.18
C GLU A 42 8.29 -9.49 28.74
N THR A 43 7.74 -10.46 28.02
CA THR A 43 7.94 -10.57 26.57
C THR A 43 7.06 -9.55 25.88
N VAL A 44 7.60 -8.37 25.60
CA VAL A 44 6.95 -7.43 24.67
C VAL A 44 7.02 -8.04 23.27
N MET A 45 5.91 -8.02 22.54
CA MET A 45 5.91 -8.43 21.14
C MET A 45 6.55 -7.32 20.29
N PRO A 46 7.42 -7.65 19.30
CA PRO A 46 8.00 -6.64 18.43
C PRO A 46 6.87 -5.94 17.66
N THR A 47 6.97 -4.60 17.56
CA THR A 47 6.00 -3.79 16.81
C THR A 47 6.69 -3.08 15.65
N TYR A 48 5.99 -2.91 14.54
CA TYR A 48 6.47 -2.13 13.40
C TYR A 48 5.97 -0.69 13.51
N LEU A 49 6.89 0.26 13.53
CA LEU A 49 6.56 1.68 13.45
C LEU A 49 6.85 2.21 12.04
N LEU A 50 5.84 2.79 11.41
CA LEU A 50 6.01 3.52 10.15
C LEU A 50 6.89 4.75 10.38
N SER A 51 7.67 5.13 9.36
CA SER A 51 8.29 6.45 9.32
C SER A 51 7.23 7.54 9.14
N HIS A 52 7.59 8.81 9.35
CA HIS A 52 6.68 9.92 9.15
C HIS A 52 6.08 9.94 7.74
N GLU A 53 6.88 9.61 6.72
CA GLU A 53 6.43 9.50 5.34
C GLU A 53 5.58 8.25 5.09
N GLY A 54 5.87 7.13 5.78
CA GLY A 54 5.05 5.92 5.76
C GLY A 54 3.65 6.15 6.36
N GLU A 55 3.57 6.89 7.47
CA GLU A 55 2.29 7.30 8.08
C GLU A 55 1.50 8.24 7.16
N GLN A 56 2.16 9.24 6.59
CA GLN A 56 1.51 10.13 5.61
C GLN A 56 0.98 9.38 4.39
N PHE A 57 1.72 8.39 3.90
CA PHE A 57 1.27 7.51 2.83
C PHE A 57 0.02 6.72 3.26
N TYR A 58 0.06 6.08 4.44
CA TYR A 58 -1.07 5.34 4.97
C TYR A 58 -2.33 6.21 5.08
N GLU A 59 -2.21 7.43 5.62
CA GLU A 59 -3.33 8.37 5.70
C GLU A 59 -3.84 8.81 4.32
N ALA A 60 -2.92 9.05 3.37
CA ALA A 60 -3.27 9.46 2.02
C ALA A 60 -4.10 8.37 1.29
N LEU A 61 -3.83 7.08 1.55
CA LEU A 61 -4.63 5.99 1.00
C LEU A 61 -6.11 6.07 1.42
N TYR A 62 -6.41 6.53 2.63
CA TYR A 62 -7.79 6.78 3.06
C TYR A 62 -8.33 8.10 2.50
N LYS A 63 -7.58 9.19 2.64
CA LYS A 63 -8.02 10.55 2.25
C LYS A 63 -8.31 10.65 0.75
N LEU A 64 -7.50 10.01 -0.09
CA LEU A 64 -7.65 10.00 -1.55
C LEU A 64 -8.57 8.87 -2.05
N GLY A 65 -9.17 8.11 -1.14
CA GLY A 65 -10.14 7.06 -1.45
C GLY A 65 -9.54 5.77 -2.00
N TRP A 66 -8.24 5.50 -1.89
CA TRP A 66 -7.66 4.23 -2.37
C TRP A 66 -8.15 3.01 -1.60
N VAL A 67 -8.48 3.17 -0.32
CA VAL A 67 -9.07 2.09 0.48
C VAL A 67 -10.58 2.05 0.27
N ARG A 68 -11.07 0.99 -0.37
CA ARG A 68 -12.47 0.81 -0.74
C ARG A 68 -13.24 -0.06 0.25
N SER A 69 -14.57 0.08 0.24
CA SER A 69 -15.49 -0.66 1.11
C SER A 69 -16.65 -1.32 0.37
N ASP A 70 -16.68 -1.24 -0.95
CA ASP A 70 -17.78 -1.69 -1.82
C ASP A 70 -17.54 -3.08 -2.44
N PHE A 71 -16.50 -3.79 -2.01
CA PHE A 71 -16.24 -5.17 -2.43
C PHE A 71 -15.71 -6.02 -1.27
N ASP A 72 -15.84 -7.34 -1.40
CA ASP A 72 -15.23 -8.28 -0.46
C ASP A 72 -13.73 -8.41 -0.73
N TRP A 73 -12.96 -7.55 -0.07
CA TRP A 73 -11.50 -7.54 -0.15
C TRP A 73 -10.86 -8.85 0.31
N SER A 74 -11.48 -9.53 1.28
CA SER A 74 -10.92 -10.74 1.88
C SER A 74 -11.02 -11.92 0.91
N GLN A 75 -12.16 -12.07 0.25
CA GLN A 75 -12.36 -13.05 -0.81
C GLN A 75 -11.51 -12.70 -2.05
N TRP A 76 -11.48 -11.43 -2.45
CA TRP A 76 -10.73 -10.99 -3.63
C TRP A 76 -9.21 -11.15 -3.46
N ALA A 77 -8.65 -10.95 -2.26
CA ALA A 77 -7.21 -11.09 -2.00
C ALA A 77 -6.65 -12.50 -2.30
N SER A 78 -7.52 -13.52 -2.31
CA SER A 78 -7.20 -14.90 -2.66
C SER A 78 -7.48 -15.25 -4.14
N SER A 79 -7.96 -14.28 -4.93
CA SER A 79 -8.28 -14.49 -6.34
C SER A 79 -7.02 -14.58 -7.22
N PRO A 80 -7.08 -15.25 -8.39
CA PRO A 80 -5.97 -15.26 -9.33
C PRO A 80 -5.52 -13.87 -9.76
N GLU A 81 -6.44 -12.92 -9.92
CA GLU A 81 -6.14 -11.53 -10.26
C GLU A 81 -5.30 -10.85 -9.18
N ALA A 82 -5.70 -10.98 -7.91
CA ALA A 82 -4.97 -10.37 -6.79
C ALA A 82 -3.58 -10.99 -6.62
N VAL A 83 -3.47 -12.32 -6.77
CA VAL A 83 -2.18 -13.02 -6.74
C VAL A 83 -1.30 -12.54 -7.89
N GLN A 84 -1.82 -12.45 -9.12
CA GLN A 84 -1.07 -11.98 -10.25
C GLN A 84 -0.58 -10.54 -10.06
N LEU A 85 -1.46 -9.62 -9.62
CA LEU A 85 -1.08 -8.24 -9.36
C LEU A 85 -0.03 -8.08 -8.25
N ARG A 86 0.06 -9.02 -7.30
CA ARG A 86 1.05 -8.98 -6.22
C ARG A 86 2.39 -9.57 -6.63
N GLU A 87 2.37 -10.70 -7.32
CA GLU A 87 3.54 -11.53 -7.59
C GLU A 87 4.19 -11.27 -8.95
N ASP A 88 3.43 -10.78 -9.95
CA ASP A 88 3.91 -10.53 -11.31
C ASP A 88 4.16 -9.02 -11.53
N PRO A 89 5.44 -8.58 -11.64
CA PRO A 89 5.76 -7.18 -11.89
C PRO A 89 5.12 -6.62 -13.18
N GLU A 90 4.97 -7.44 -14.22
CA GLU A 90 4.42 -7.02 -15.51
C GLU A 90 2.91 -6.77 -15.43
N ALA A 91 2.21 -7.52 -14.57
CA ALA A 91 0.78 -7.34 -14.35
C ALA A 91 0.45 -5.95 -13.81
N ILE A 92 1.29 -5.39 -12.93
CA ILE A 92 1.09 -4.04 -12.39
C ILE A 92 1.26 -2.97 -13.47
N LEU A 93 2.16 -3.17 -14.44
CA LEU A 93 2.42 -2.18 -15.50
C LEU A 93 1.17 -1.88 -16.34
N THR A 94 0.24 -2.84 -16.43
CA THR A 94 -1.01 -2.72 -17.18
C THR A 94 -2.25 -2.54 -16.30
N ALA A 95 -2.10 -2.59 -14.97
CA ALA A 95 -3.20 -2.51 -14.03
C ALA A 95 -4.04 -1.23 -14.19
N THR A 96 -5.35 -1.37 -14.11
CA THR A 96 -6.29 -0.23 -14.12
C THR A 96 -6.31 0.49 -12.77
N PRO A 97 -6.80 1.75 -12.70
CA PRO A 97 -6.96 2.43 -11.42
C PRO A 97 -7.81 1.65 -10.39
N ASP A 98 -8.85 0.93 -10.85
CA ASP A 98 -9.69 0.10 -9.97
C ASP A 98 -8.90 -1.09 -9.39
N GLN A 99 -8.11 -1.77 -10.23
CA GLN A 99 -7.23 -2.86 -9.77
C GLN A 99 -6.19 -2.38 -8.76
N LEU A 100 -5.60 -1.19 -8.96
CA LEU A 100 -4.71 -0.58 -7.97
C LEU A 100 -5.43 -0.30 -6.65
N ALA A 101 -6.66 0.23 -6.69
CA ALA A 101 -7.45 0.50 -5.49
C ALA A 101 -7.82 -0.79 -4.75
N ARG A 102 -8.20 -1.86 -5.45
CA ARG A 102 -8.46 -3.18 -4.84
C ARG A 102 -7.20 -3.76 -4.19
N LEU A 103 -6.07 -3.70 -4.88
CA LEU A 103 -4.78 -4.16 -4.36
C LEU A 103 -4.37 -3.39 -3.10
N LEU A 104 -4.41 -2.06 -3.13
CA LEU A 104 -4.10 -1.21 -1.97
C LEU A 104 -5.06 -1.47 -0.81
N THR A 105 -6.35 -1.66 -1.09
CA THR A 105 -7.35 -2.05 -0.09
C THR A 105 -6.97 -3.37 0.57
N ALA A 106 -6.62 -4.39 -0.21
CA ALA A 106 -6.23 -5.69 0.31
C ALA A 106 -4.96 -5.58 1.18
N ILE A 107 -3.94 -4.84 0.75
CA ILE A 107 -2.69 -4.64 1.51
C ILE A 107 -2.99 -3.95 2.85
N VAL A 108 -3.62 -2.77 2.82
CA VAL A 108 -3.89 -1.97 4.02
C VAL A 108 -4.78 -2.70 5.02
N ARG A 109 -5.78 -3.44 4.54
CA ARG A 109 -6.69 -4.17 5.43
C ARG A 109 -6.06 -5.45 5.97
N SER A 110 -5.17 -6.10 5.22
CA SER A 110 -4.42 -7.27 5.69
C SER A 110 -3.38 -6.90 6.76
N ASP A 111 -2.80 -5.69 6.69
CA ASP A 111 -1.84 -5.19 7.67
C ASP A 111 -2.42 -5.09 9.10
N ARG A 112 -3.74 -4.90 9.22
CA ARG A 112 -4.45 -4.93 10.51
C ARG A 112 -4.47 -6.31 11.19
N PHE A 113 -4.20 -7.36 10.44
CA PHE A 113 -4.18 -8.75 10.92
C PHE A 113 -2.78 -9.34 10.95
N CYS A 114 -1.88 -8.84 10.09
CA CYS A 114 -0.50 -9.27 9.99
C CYS A 114 0.38 -8.02 9.97
N GLU A 115 0.91 -7.69 11.14
CA GLU A 115 1.74 -6.49 11.34
C GLU A 115 2.94 -6.50 10.39
N GLY A 116 3.18 -5.36 9.73
CA GLY A 116 4.27 -5.20 8.79
C GLY A 116 3.98 -5.73 7.39
N THR A 117 2.73 -6.11 7.07
CA THR A 117 2.33 -6.44 5.68
C THR A 117 2.59 -5.27 4.73
N LEU A 118 2.25 -4.05 5.14
CA LEU A 118 2.47 -2.85 4.33
C LEU A 118 3.96 -2.59 4.11
N ALA A 119 4.76 -2.79 5.16
CA ALA A 119 6.22 -2.71 5.11
C ALA A 119 6.82 -3.75 4.17
N ALA A 120 6.38 -5.01 4.25
CA ALA A 120 6.82 -6.06 3.35
C ALA A 120 6.47 -5.76 1.87
N CYS A 121 5.34 -5.11 1.62
CA CYS A 121 4.97 -4.63 0.28
C CYS A 121 5.89 -3.49 -0.20
N TYR A 122 6.39 -2.64 0.71
CA TYR A 122 7.43 -1.67 0.38
C TYR A 122 8.75 -2.38 0.04
N ASP A 123 9.22 -3.27 0.91
CA ASP A 123 10.52 -3.95 0.78
C ASP A 123 10.62 -4.83 -0.48
N SER A 124 9.53 -5.46 -0.88
CA SER A 124 9.42 -6.22 -2.15
C SER A 124 9.34 -5.35 -3.41
N GLY A 125 9.32 -4.03 -3.24
CA GLY A 125 9.13 -3.05 -4.31
C GLY A 125 7.71 -3.02 -4.89
N LEU A 126 6.75 -3.74 -4.29
CA LEU A 126 5.36 -3.74 -4.74
C LEU A 126 4.74 -2.34 -4.68
N LEU A 127 4.94 -1.63 -3.57
CA LEU A 127 4.46 -0.25 -3.46
C LEU A 127 5.11 0.65 -4.51
N LEU A 128 6.42 0.56 -4.74
CA LEU A 128 7.09 1.33 -5.79
C LEU A 128 6.49 1.08 -7.18
N ARG A 129 6.18 -0.17 -7.52
CA ARG A 129 5.52 -0.49 -8.80
C ARG A 129 4.12 0.15 -8.89
N VAL A 130 3.35 0.11 -7.81
CA VAL A 130 2.03 0.77 -7.72
C VAL A 130 2.16 2.29 -7.90
N LEU A 131 3.13 2.93 -7.23
CA LEU A 131 3.36 4.37 -7.33
C LEU A 131 3.76 4.79 -8.76
N ARG A 132 4.67 4.05 -9.40
CA ARG A 132 5.05 4.28 -10.81
C ARG A 132 3.86 4.11 -11.75
N ARG A 133 3.04 3.08 -11.53
CA ARG A 133 1.82 2.87 -12.33
C ARG A 133 0.82 4.01 -12.15
N ALA A 134 0.62 4.50 -10.92
CA ALA A 134 -0.23 5.65 -10.64
C ALA A 134 0.27 6.91 -11.36
N SER A 135 1.59 7.15 -11.36
CA SER A 135 2.21 8.25 -12.13
C SER A 135 1.92 8.13 -13.61
N ALA A 136 2.17 6.97 -14.22
CA ALA A 136 1.89 6.73 -15.63
C ALA A 136 0.41 6.95 -15.97
N LEU A 137 -0.51 6.45 -15.15
CA LEU A 137 -1.95 6.67 -15.34
C LEU A 137 -2.35 8.15 -15.22
N CYS A 138 -1.71 8.91 -14.32
CA CYS A 138 -1.94 10.35 -14.19
C CYS A 138 -1.52 11.12 -15.45
N ASP A 139 -0.38 10.76 -16.04
CA ASP A 139 0.15 11.41 -17.24
C ASP A 139 -0.74 11.18 -18.46
N HIS A 140 -1.29 9.97 -18.62
CA HIS A 140 -2.18 9.61 -19.75
C HIS A 140 -3.60 10.20 -19.62
N GLN A 141 -3.99 10.68 -18.44
CA GLN A 141 -5.26 11.38 -18.22
C GLN A 141 -5.15 12.90 -18.44
N SER A 142 -4.07 13.37 -19.07
CA SER A 142 -3.78 14.79 -19.36
C SER A 142 -4.29 15.24 -20.72
#